data_AF-A0A4Z0NEG7-F1
#
_entry.id   AF-A0A4Z0NEG7-F1
#
_cell.length_a   1.000
_cell.length_b   1.000
_cell.length_c   1.000
_cell.angle_alpha   90.00
_cell.angle_beta   90.00
_cell.angle_gamma   90.00
#
_symmetry.space_group_name_H-M   'P 1'
#
loop_
_entity.id
_entity.type
_entity.pdbx_description
1 polymer ?
#
loop_
_entity_poly.entity_id
_entity_poly.type
_entity_poly.pdbx_seq_one_letter_code
_entity_poly.pdbx_strand_id
1 'polypeptide(L)'
;MADIIELWTTKRDTPKDRWTVLHVYGLMGGVEVARCTKEGRPGWLYLLGMCSAASDTDVLAEVPDTPEGVAILDFVAPAALRAINLAGMDAAVSDGDAA
;
A
#
# COMPACT_ATOMS: atom_id res chain seq x y z
N MET A 1 0.39 -18.17 -21.27
CA MET A 1 -0.45 -18.43 -20.09
C MET A 1 -0.23 -17.23 -19.19
N ALA A 2 -1.21 -16.34 -19.04
CA ALA A 2 -1.05 -15.16 -18.20
C ALA A 2 -1.38 -15.55 -16.76
N ASP A 3 -0.39 -15.52 -15.87
CA ASP A 3 -0.63 -15.68 -14.44
C ASP A 3 -1.49 -14.51 -13.96
N ILE A 4 -2.70 -14.81 -13.50
CA ILE A 4 -3.59 -13.83 -12.89
C ILE A 4 -3.02 -13.55 -11.50
N ILE A 5 -2.45 -12.36 -11.31
CA ILE A 5 -2.02 -11.90 -9.99
C ILE A 5 -3.27 -11.40 -9.27
N GLU A 6 -3.76 -12.19 -8.31
CA GLU A 6 -4.87 -11.79 -7.45
C GLU A 6 -4.42 -10.70 -6.47
N LEU A 7 -4.90 -9.48 -6.70
CA LEU A 7 -4.78 -8.37 -5.74
C LEU A 7 -5.85 -8.57 -4.66
N TRP A 8 -5.46 -9.13 -3.52
CA TRP A 8 -6.36 -9.33 -2.38
C TRP A 8 -6.83 -7.98 -1.80
N THR A 9 -8.05 -7.98 -1.26
CA THR A 9 -8.55 -6.88 -0.42
C THR A 9 -7.63 -6.67 0.78
N THR A 10 -7.36 -5.41 1.10
CA THR A 10 -6.45 -4.94 2.15
C THR A 10 -6.44 -5.82 3.40
N LYS A 11 -5.28 -6.43 3.70
CA LYS A 11 -5.08 -7.13 4.96
C LYS A 11 -4.62 -6.12 6.02
N ARG A 12 -5.54 -5.70 6.88
CA ARG A 12 -5.23 -4.99 8.14
C ARG A 12 -4.60 -5.95 9.13
N ASP A 13 -3.86 -5.42 10.11
CA ASP A 13 -3.16 -6.14 11.19
C ASP A 13 -1.79 -6.73 10.85
N THR A 14 -0.91 -5.99 10.17
CA THR A 14 0.52 -6.29 10.30
C THR A 14 1.25 -5.17 11.03
N PRO A 15 1.86 -5.45 12.20
CA PRO A 15 2.63 -4.47 12.96
C PRO A 15 3.71 -3.79 12.10
N LYS A 16 3.83 -2.45 12.23
CA LYS A 16 4.77 -1.62 11.47
C LYS A 16 6.25 -2.03 11.61
N ASP A 17 6.63 -2.56 12.77
CA ASP A 17 7.99 -2.98 13.11
C ASP A 17 8.47 -4.22 12.35
N ARG A 18 7.55 -4.98 11.73
CA ARG A 18 7.89 -6.19 10.95
C ARG A 18 8.14 -5.93 9.47
N TRP A 19 8.15 -4.66 9.06
CA TRP A 19 8.31 -4.26 7.68
C TRP A 19 9.61 -3.51 7.48
N THR A 20 10.39 -3.93 6.48
CA THR A 20 11.56 -3.20 6.03
C THR A 20 11.18 -2.40 4.78
N VAL A 21 11.19 -1.07 4.90
CA VAL A 21 10.92 -0.18 3.76
C VAL A 21 12.11 -0.21 2.80
N LEU A 22 11.82 -0.53 1.53
CA LEU A 22 12.82 -0.53 0.46
C LEU A 22 12.73 0.74 -0.39
N HIS A 23 11.50 1.20 -0.66
CA HIS A 23 11.28 2.38 -1.50
C HIS A 23 9.96 3.06 -1.13
N VAL A 24 9.95 4.39 -1.08
CA VAL A 24 8.74 5.18 -0.83
C VAL A 24 8.33 5.83 -2.14
N TYR A 25 7.08 5.59 -2.56
CA TYR A 25 6.52 6.16 -3.78
C TYR A 25 5.92 7.55 -3.55
N GLY A 26 5.43 7.82 -2.34
CA GLY A 26 4.91 9.13 -1.98
C GLY A 26 4.01 9.12 -0.75
N LEU A 27 3.51 10.31 -0.41
CA LEU A 27 2.64 10.57 0.73
C LEU A 27 1.38 11.33 0.24
N MET A 28 0.20 10.80 0.54
CA MET A 28 -1.09 11.43 0.22
C MET A 28 -2.07 11.27 1.38
N GLY A 29 -2.75 12.36 1.78
CA GLY A 29 -3.76 12.30 2.84
C GLY A 29 -3.27 11.76 4.19
N GLY A 30 -1.98 11.93 4.50
CA GLY A 30 -1.36 11.38 5.71
C GLY A 30 -0.99 9.89 5.64
N VAL A 31 -1.18 9.26 4.47
CA VAL A 31 -0.83 7.85 4.19
C VAL A 31 0.35 7.80 3.23
N GLU A 32 1.45 7.18 3.68
CA GLU A 32 2.62 6.90 2.86
C GLU A 32 2.42 5.59 2.09
N VAL A 33 2.73 5.57 0.80
CA VAL A 33 2.73 4.35 -0.01
C VAL A 33 4.17 3.91 -0.25
N ALA A 34 4.51 2.70 0.18
CA ALA A 34 5.88 2.20 0.12
C ALA A 34 5.94 0.74 -0.34
N ARG A 35 7.03 0.40 -1.03
CA ARG A 35 7.46 -0.97 -1.26
C ARG A 35 8.28 -1.46 -0.07
N CYS A 36 7.92 -2.63 0.45
CA CYS A 36 8.52 -3.22 1.64
C CYS A 36 8.77 -4.71 1.50
N THR A 37 9.62 -5.25 2.36
CA THR A 37 9.71 -6.70 2.65
C THR A 37 9.21 -6.98 4.06
N LYS A 38 8.81 -8.23 4.31
CA LYS A 38 8.30 -8.67 5.61
C LYS A 38 9.32 -9.56 6.32
N GLU A 39 9.58 -9.29 7.59
CA GLU A 39 10.37 -10.19 8.42
C GLU A 39 9.74 -11.59 8.46
N GLY A 40 10.56 -12.63 8.28
CA GLY A 40 10.11 -14.02 8.28
C GLY A 40 9.38 -14.50 7.02
N ARG A 41 9.19 -13.65 6.00
CA ARG A 41 8.65 -14.06 4.68
C ARG A 41 9.55 -13.56 3.54
N PRO A 42 10.76 -14.14 3.38
CA PRO A 42 11.67 -13.77 2.30
C PRO A 42 11.09 -14.14 0.93
N GLY A 43 11.54 -13.46 -0.12
CA GLY A 43 11.13 -13.71 -1.51
C GLY A 43 9.81 -13.06 -1.93
N TRP A 44 9.27 -12.14 -1.11
CA TRP A 44 8.06 -11.40 -1.41
C TRP A 44 8.26 -9.90 -1.18
N LEU A 45 7.70 -9.11 -2.09
CA LEU A 45 7.59 -7.66 -2.01
C LEU A 45 6.14 -7.28 -1.74
N TYR A 46 5.95 -6.20 -1.00
CA TYR A 46 4.64 -5.71 -0.58
C TYR A 46 4.53 -4.24 -0.88
N LEU A 47 3.36 -3.82 -1.37
CA LEU A 47 2.98 -2.42 -1.39
C LEU A 47 2.15 -2.14 -0.15
N LEU A 48 2.59 -1.22 0.69
CA LEU A 48 1.92 -0.87 1.94
C LEU A 48 1.40 0.56 1.88
N GLY A 49 0.20 0.77 2.43
CA GLY A 49 -0.30 2.07 2.86
C GLY A 49 -0.07 2.25 4.35
N MET A 50 0.78 3.21 4.72
CA MET A 50 1.22 3.46 6.09
C MET A 50 0.70 4.82 6.56
N CYS A 51 -0.35 4.83 7.39
CA CYS A 51 -0.83 6.06 8.02
C CYS A 51 -0.03 6.34 9.29
N SER A 52 0.60 7.51 9.43
CA SER A 52 1.42 7.84 10.62
C SER A 52 0.61 7.84 11.93
N ALA A 53 -0.68 8.15 11.86
CA ALA A 53 -1.61 8.14 13.00
C ALA A 53 -2.14 6.74 13.36
N ALA A 54 -1.99 5.74 12.48
CA ALA A 54 -2.45 4.38 12.73
C ALA A 54 -1.31 3.48 13.23
N SER A 55 -1.63 2.56 14.14
CA SER A 55 -0.69 1.51 14.58
C SER A 55 -0.50 0.41 13.54
N ASP A 56 -1.49 0.24 12.66
CA ASP A 56 -1.53 -0.81 11.65
C ASP A 56 -1.15 -0.32 10.26
N THR A 57 -0.69 -1.26 9.44
CA THR A 57 -0.33 -1.04 8.04
C THR A 57 -1.31 -1.77 7.12
N ASP A 58 -1.78 -1.10 6.07
CA ASP A 58 -2.65 -1.70 5.05
C ASP A 58 -1.79 -2.32 3.95
N VAL A 59 -1.85 -3.66 3.77
CA VAL A 59 -1.20 -4.32 2.62
C VAL A 59 -2.06 -4.14 1.38
N LEU A 60 -1.56 -3.38 0.40
CA LEU A 60 -2.27 -3.03 -0.84
C LEU A 60 -2.02 -4.03 -1.97
N ALA A 61 -0.83 -4.63 -2.01
CA ALA A 61 -0.45 -5.65 -2.97
C ALA A 61 0.70 -6.53 -2.41
N GLU A 62 0.79 -7.77 -2.86
CA GLU A 62 1.94 -8.64 -2.64
C GLU A 62 2.37 -9.31 -3.96
N VAL A 63 3.67 -9.35 -4.22
CA VAL A 63 4.25 -9.96 -5.43
C VAL A 63 5.56 -10.68 -5.09
N PRO A 64 6.01 -11.65 -5.89
CA PRO A 64 7.32 -12.26 -5.72
C PRO A 64 8.46 -11.23 -5.83
N ASP A 65 9.50 -11.37 -5.01
CA ASP A 65 10.70 -10.54 -5.05
C ASP A 65 11.56 -10.88 -6.28
N THR A 66 11.18 -10.25 -7.39
CA THR A 66 11.72 -10.44 -8.73
C THR A 66 11.76 -9.09 -9.45
N PRO A 67 12.58 -8.91 -10.49
CA PRO A 67 12.58 -7.70 -11.31
C PRO A 67 11.19 -7.37 -11.87
N GLU A 68 10.42 -8.39 -12.24
CA GLU A 68 9.04 -8.26 -12.73
C GLU A 68 8.10 -7.81 -11.61
N GLY A 69 8.22 -8.38 -10.41
CA GLY A 69 7.47 -7.94 -9.23
C GLY A 69 7.74 -6.48 -8.88
N VAL A 70 9.01 -6.06 -8.94
CA VAL A 70 9.41 -4.65 -8.78
C VAL A 70 8.71 -3.75 -9.80
N ALA A 71 8.73 -4.12 -11.08
CA ALA A 71 8.08 -3.34 -12.14
C ALA A 71 6.56 -3.26 -11.97
N ILE A 72 5.92 -4.34 -11.51
CA ILE A 72 4.48 -4.35 -11.21
C ILE A 72 4.18 -3.35 -10.08
N LEU A 73 4.94 -3.39 -8.98
CA LEU A 73 4.73 -2.46 -7.87
C LEU A 73 4.98 -1.00 -8.27
N ASP A 74 6.02 -0.74 -9.06
CA ASP A 74 6.33 0.60 -9.57
C ASP A 74 5.21 1.12 -10.48
N PHE A 75 4.57 0.23 -11.24
CA PHE A 75 3.46 0.59 -12.12
C PHE A 75 2.16 0.89 -11.34
N VAL A 76 1.83 0.11 -10.32
CA VAL A 76 0.56 0.26 -9.58
C VAL A 76 0.62 1.31 -8.46
N ALA A 77 1.82 1.65 -7.96
CA ALA A 77 1.97 2.57 -6.83
C ALA A 77 1.38 3.98 -7.08
N PRO A 78 1.53 4.62 -8.25
CA PRO A 78 0.87 5.89 -8.53
C PRO A 78 -0.67 5.80 -8.50
N ALA A 79 -1.23 4.68 -8.97
CA ALA A 79 -2.67 4.46 -8.94
C ALA A 79 -3.17 4.29 -7.50
N ALA A 80 -2.42 3.56 -6.66
CA ALA A 80 -2.72 3.43 -5.24
C ALA A 80 -2.70 4.79 -4.52
N LEU A 81 -1.68 5.62 -4.74
CA LEU A 81 -1.61 6.98 -4.19
C LEU A 81 -2.82 7.84 -4.61
N ARG A 82 -3.23 7.73 -5.89
CA ARG A 82 -4.38 8.48 -6.38
C ARG A 82 -5.69 8.02 -5.75
N ALA A 83 -5.86 6.71 -5.58
CA ALA A 83 -7.04 6.14 -4.93
C ALA A 83 -7.16 6.57 -3.46
N ILE A 84 -6.05 6.58 -2.72
CA ILE A 84 -5.99 7.08 -1.34
C ILE A 84 -6.38 8.56 -1.28
N ASN A 85 -5.82 9.38 -2.17
CA ASN A 85 -6.16 10.80 -2.20
C ASN A 85 -7.66 11.03 -2.50
N LEU A 86 -8.23 10.26 -3.43
CA LEU A 86 -9.67 10.34 -3.75
C LEU A 86 -10.53 9.92 -2.55
N ALA A 87 -10.19 8.82 -1.89
CA ALA A 87 -10.89 8.38 -0.69
C ALA A 87 -10.84 9.42 0.44
N GLY A 88 -9.69 10.09 0.62
CA GLY A 88 -9.57 11.20 1.58
C GLY A 88 -10.42 12.41 1.21
N MET A 89 -10.57 12.71 -0.09
CA MET A 89 -11.44 13.80 -0.56
C MET A 89 -12.93 13.47 -0.35
N ASP A 90 -13.36 12.24 -0.66
CA ASP A 90 -14.75 11.81 -0.46
C ASP A 90 -15.17 11.85 1.01
N ALA A 91 -14.27 11.47 1.92
CA ALA A 91 -14.49 11.59 3.36
C ALA A 91 -14.67 13.05 3.79
N ALA A 92 -13.83 13.97 3.30
CA ALA A 92 -13.94 15.39 3.61
C ALA A 92 -15.21 16.04 3.05
N VAL A 93 -15.72 15.57 1.90
CA VAL A 93 -17.00 16.04 1.34
C VAL A 93 -18.18 15.54 2.17
N SER A 94 -18.13 14.30 2.69
CA SER A 94 -19.19 13.78 3.57
C SER A 94 -19.25 14.46 4.93
N ASP A 95 -18.12 14.85 5.52
CA ASP A 95 -18.09 15.57 6.80
C ASP A 95 -18.55 17.04 6.67
N GLY A 96 -18.48 17.61 5.46
CA GLY A 96 -18.90 19.00 5.19
C GLY A 96 -20.42 19.19 5.00
N ASP A 97 -21.18 18.12 4.72
CA ASP A 97 -22.63 18.17 4.44
C ASP A 97 -23.49 17.96 5.71
N ALA A 98 -22.84 17.85 6.88
CA ALA A 98 -23.49 17.68 8.18
C ALA A 98 -23.58 18.96 9.03
N ALA A 99 -23.29 20.14 8.44
CA ALA A 99 -23.23 21.44 9.14
C ALA A 99 -24.36 22.39 8.76
#